data_AF-A0A1I1VWV5-F1
#
_entry.id   AF-A0A1I1VWV5-F1
#
_cell.length_a   1.000
_cell.length_b   1.000
_cell.length_c   1.000
_cell.angle_alpha   90.00
_cell.angle_beta   90.00
_cell.angle_gamma   90.00
#
_symmetry.space_group_name_H-M   'P 1'
#
loop_
_entity.id
_entity.type
_entity.pdbx_description
1 polymer ?
#
loop_
_entity_poly.entity_id
_entity_poly.type
_entity_poly.pdbx_seq_one_letter_code
_entity_poly.pdbx_strand_id
1 'polypeptide(L)'
;MLKIRRPQIEALANLSRRRFVAAAVVHLRDAHPERWAEATDEVAGAWVERRLARGLQLGLVEEVSLLRHLEVASRFDERFADSDDAIGVLHNLDELQTWPEPMELLASLYGSPAET
;
A
#
# COMPACT_ATOMS: atom_id res chain seq x y z
N MET A 1 22.89 -23.88 19.63
CA MET A 1 21.46 -23.65 19.36
C MET A 1 21.11 -22.23 19.79
N LEU A 2 20.84 -21.33 18.84
CA LEU A 2 20.51 -19.93 19.15
C LEU A 2 19.10 -19.89 19.79
N LYS A 3 18.98 -19.44 21.04
CA LYS A 3 17.68 -19.28 21.71
C LYS A 3 17.15 -17.87 21.45
N ILE A 4 16.23 -17.73 20.50
CA ILE A 4 15.54 -16.46 20.24
C ILE A 4 14.36 -16.34 21.20
N ARG A 5 14.31 -15.26 21.98
CA ARG A 5 13.23 -14.96 22.92
C ARG A 5 12.13 -14.14 22.24
N ARG A 6 10.90 -14.22 22.74
CA ARG A 6 9.74 -13.46 22.23
C ARG A 6 10.02 -11.96 22.02
N PRO A 7 10.67 -11.23 22.96
CA PRO A 7 10.99 -9.82 22.72
C PRO A 7 11.95 -9.58 21.54
N GLN A 8 12.83 -10.54 21.25
CA GLN A 8 13.73 -10.45 20.09
C GLN A 8 12.97 -10.67 18.79
N ILE A 9 11.97 -11.56 18.77
CA ILE A 9 11.08 -11.76 17.62
C ILE A 9 10.26 -10.48 17.37
N GLU A 10 9.66 -9.91 18.42
CA GLU A 10 8.89 -8.67 18.34
C GLU A 10 9.75 -7.49 17.87
N ALA A 11 10.99 -7.38 18.36
CA ALA A 11 11.93 -6.36 17.91
C ALA A 11 12.29 -6.51 16.43
N LEU A 12 12.54 -7.73 15.95
CA LEU A 12 12.84 -8.01 14.55
C LEU A 12 11.63 -7.73 13.65
N ALA A 13 10.42 -8.12 14.06
CA ALA A 13 9.20 -7.84 13.34
C ALA A 13 8.96 -6.32 13.21
N ASN A 14 9.15 -5.58 14.30
CA ASN A 14 9.04 -4.12 14.28
C ASN A 14 10.09 -3.46 13.38
N LEU A 15 11.32 -3.96 13.37
CA LEU A 15 12.36 -3.47 12.47
C LEU A 15 12.00 -3.70 11.00
N SER A 16 11.55 -4.91 10.66
CA SER A 16 11.13 -5.25 9.30
C SER A 16 9.97 -4.37 8.85
N ARG A 17 8.95 -4.20 9.71
CA ARG A 17 7.80 -3.32 9.44
C ARG A 17 8.24 -1.88 9.17
N ARG A 18 9.10 -1.30 10.01
CA ARG A 18 9.60 0.07 9.83
C ARG A 18 10.41 0.24 8.53
N ARG A 19 11.23 -0.75 8.18
CA ARG A 19 12.00 -0.74 6.92
C ARG A 19 11.08 -0.79 5.71
N PHE A 20 10.08 -1.67 5.76
CA PHE A 20 9.10 -1.78 4.68
C PHE A 20 8.31 -0.48 4.52
N VAL A 21 7.83 0.12 5.61
CA VAL A 21 7.13 1.42 5.58
C VAL A 21 8.02 2.50 4.96
N ALA A 22 9.29 2.61 5.37
CA ALA A 22 10.20 3.60 4.82
C ALA A 22 10.46 3.38 3.31
N ALA A 23 10.66 2.13 2.88
CA ALA A 23 10.85 1.80 1.48
C ALA A 23 9.59 2.12 0.64
N ALA A 24 8.41 1.81 1.17
CA ALA A 24 7.14 2.14 0.53
C ALA A 24 6.93 3.65 0.39
N VAL A 25 7.30 4.45 1.41
CA VAL A 25 7.23 5.92 1.30
C VAL A 25 8.13 6.44 0.19
N VAL A 26 9.36 5.95 0.07
CA VAL A 26 10.28 6.33 -1.02
C VAL A 26 9.68 5.94 -2.37
N HIS A 27 9.22 4.70 -2.50
CA HIS A 27 8.60 4.22 -3.73
C HIS A 27 7.39 5.06 -4.15
N LEU A 28 6.50 5.41 -3.21
CA LEU A 28 5.32 6.23 -3.50
C LEU A 28 5.68 7.66 -3.89
N ARG A 29 6.73 8.25 -3.30
CA ARG A 29 7.25 9.56 -3.71
C ARG A 29 7.83 9.54 -5.11
N ASP A 30 8.53 8.47 -5.48
CA ASP A 30 9.08 8.31 -6.82
C ASP A 30 7.98 8.08 -7.87
N ALA A 31 6.94 7.31 -7.51
CA ALA A 31 5.83 6.98 -8.41
C ALA A 31 4.78 8.09 -8.55
N HIS A 32 4.59 8.90 -7.50
CA HIS A 32 3.55 9.95 -7.39
C HIS A 32 4.10 11.25 -6.79
N PRO A 33 5.17 11.84 -7.37
CA PRO A 33 5.88 12.96 -6.76
C PRO A 33 4.97 14.16 -6.47
N GLU A 34 3.99 14.44 -7.32
CA GLU A 34 3.01 15.52 -7.16
C GLU A 34 2.17 15.36 -5.88
N ARG A 35 1.73 14.14 -5.57
CA ARG A 35 0.90 13.85 -4.38
C ARG A 35 1.70 13.92 -3.09
N TRP A 36 2.98 13.53 -3.15
CA TRP A 36 3.81 13.35 -1.96
C TRP A 36 4.83 14.46 -1.71
N ALA A 37 4.89 15.47 -2.60
CA ALA A 37 5.83 16.58 -2.51
C ALA A 37 5.75 17.34 -1.18
N GLU A 38 4.53 17.53 -0.66
CA GLU A 38 4.27 18.29 0.57
C GLU A 38 4.19 17.40 1.82
N ALA A 39 4.20 16.08 1.66
CA ALA A 39 4.04 15.14 2.77
C ALA A 39 5.36 14.98 3.55
N THR A 40 5.34 15.28 4.85
CA THR A 40 6.48 14.95 5.74
C THR A 40 6.64 13.44 5.88
N ASP A 41 7.82 12.99 6.33
CA ASP A 41 8.09 11.56 6.55
C ASP A 41 7.13 10.94 7.57
N GLU A 42 6.73 11.69 8.60
CA GLU A 42 5.77 11.23 9.60
C GLU A 42 4.38 11.07 9.00
N VAL A 43 3.93 12.02 8.18
CA VAL A 43 2.62 11.97 7.52
C VAL A 43 2.57 10.82 6.52
N ALA A 44 3.61 10.70 5.69
CA ALA A 44 3.71 9.62 4.71
C ALA A 44 3.80 8.26 5.37
N GLY A 45 4.64 8.11 6.40
CA GLY A 45 4.76 6.89 7.17
C GLY A 45 3.44 6.50 7.85
N ALA A 46 2.75 7.45 8.48
CA ALA A 46 1.46 7.19 9.11
C ALA A 46 0.39 6.80 8.09
N TRP A 47 0.38 7.40 6.89
CA TRP A 47 -0.53 7.00 5.82
C TRP A 47 -0.25 5.56 5.35
N VAL A 48 1.02 5.23 5.09
CA VAL A 48 1.42 3.88 4.69
C VAL A 48 1.04 2.87 5.76
N GLU A 49 1.32 3.14 7.03
CA GLU A 49 0.96 2.22 8.13
C GLU A 49 -0.55 1.96 8.20
N ARG A 50 -1.39 2.99 8.04
CA ARG A 50 -2.85 2.81 8.00
C ARG A 50 -3.29 1.90 6.85
N ARG A 51 -2.74 2.11 5.65
CA ARG A 51 -3.10 1.31 4.47
C ARG A 51 -2.55 -0.11 4.55
N LEU A 52 -1.39 -0.32 5.17
CA LEU A 52 -0.90 -1.68 5.45
C LEU A 52 -1.78 -2.42 6.46
N ALA A 53 -2.22 -1.75 7.52
CA ALA A 53 -3.17 -2.34 8.46
C ALA A 53 -4.47 -2.75 7.75
N ARG A 54 -4.96 -1.91 6.84
CA ARG A 54 -6.13 -2.23 6.01
C ARG A 54 -5.86 -3.39 5.05
N GLY A 55 -4.75 -3.39 4.32
CA GLY A 55 -4.35 -4.50 3.45
C GLY A 55 -4.30 -5.85 4.18
N LEU A 56 -3.80 -5.87 5.42
CA LEU A 56 -3.79 -7.06 6.26
C LEU A 56 -5.21 -7.50 6.68
N GLN A 57 -6.11 -6.57 7.00
CA GLN A 57 -7.53 -6.88 7.26
C GLN A 57 -8.22 -7.45 6.03
N LEU A 58 -7.79 -7.02 4.85
CA LEU A 58 -8.24 -7.52 3.55
C LEU A 58 -7.58 -8.86 3.16
N GLY A 59 -6.70 -9.42 4.00
CA GLY A 59 -6.05 -10.72 3.77
C GLY A 59 -4.80 -10.66 2.89
N LEU A 60 -4.30 -9.47 2.54
CA LEU A 60 -3.06 -9.31 1.79
C LEU A 60 -1.87 -9.57 2.71
N VAL A 61 -1.10 -10.61 2.41
CA VAL A 61 0.05 -11.02 3.23
C VAL A 61 1.38 -10.97 2.47
N GLU A 62 1.32 -10.97 1.14
CA GLU A 62 2.49 -10.89 0.27
C GLU A 62 2.94 -9.43 0.07
N GLU A 63 4.25 -9.22 0.05
CA GLU A 63 4.86 -7.89 -0.10
C GLU A 63 4.38 -7.18 -1.38
N VAL A 64 4.32 -7.91 -2.49
CA VAL A 64 3.87 -7.38 -3.79
C VAL A 64 2.40 -6.93 -3.75
N SER A 65 1.53 -7.68 -3.07
CA SER A 65 0.11 -7.35 -2.97
C SER A 65 -0.11 -6.13 -2.08
N LEU A 66 0.68 -5.99 -1.01
CA LEU A 66 0.66 -4.81 -0.15
C LEU A 66 1.18 -3.56 -0.87
N LEU A 67 2.25 -3.67 -1.65
CA LEU A 67 2.76 -2.55 -2.46
C LEU A 67 1.74 -2.11 -3.52
N ARG A 68 1.12 -3.05 -4.24
CA ARG A 68 0.05 -2.73 -5.19
C ARG A 68 -1.13 -2.06 -4.49
N HIS A 69 -1.54 -2.55 -3.32
CA HIS A 69 -2.60 -1.90 -2.54
C HIS A 69 -2.25 -0.44 -2.23
N LEU A 70 -1.03 -0.17 -1.76
CA LEU A 70 -0.55 1.19 -1.49
C LEU A 70 -0.55 2.07 -2.75
N GLU A 71 -0.10 1.53 -3.88
CA GLU A 71 0.01 2.28 -5.13
C GLU A 71 -1.37 2.65 -5.69
N VAL A 72 -2.31 1.71 -5.68
CA VAL A 72 -3.69 1.98 -6.12
C VAL A 72 -4.37 2.94 -5.14
N ALA A 73 -4.20 2.75 -3.83
CA ALA A 73 -4.70 3.68 -2.80
C ALA A 73 -4.15 5.11 -2.95
N SER A 74 -2.89 5.23 -3.37
CA SER A 74 -2.24 6.52 -3.65
C SER A 74 -2.89 7.24 -4.84
N ARG A 75 -3.40 6.49 -5.82
CA ARG A 75 -4.02 7.06 -7.03
C ARG A 75 -5.50 7.41 -6.85
N PHE A 76 -6.28 6.57 -6.17
CA PHE A 76 -7.75 6.68 -6.10
C PHE A 76 -8.29 7.18 -4.76
N ASP A 77 -7.43 7.81 -3.97
CA ASP A 77 -7.76 8.48 -2.71
C ASP A 77 -8.23 7.53 -1.58
N GLU A 78 -8.46 8.10 -0.39
CA GLU A 78 -8.77 7.37 0.84
C GLU A 78 -10.04 6.53 0.74
N ARG A 79 -11.03 6.95 -0.05
CA ARG A 79 -12.28 6.22 -0.25
C ARG A 79 -12.07 4.84 -0.90
N PHE A 80 -11.17 4.74 -1.88
CA PHE A 80 -10.83 3.46 -2.50
C PHE A 80 -10.11 2.56 -1.49
N ALA A 81 -9.11 3.12 -0.80
CA ALA A 81 -8.27 2.40 0.13
C ALA A 81 -9.07 1.77 1.30
N ASP A 82 -10.15 2.42 1.70
CA ASP A 82 -11.01 1.99 2.80
C ASP A 82 -12.24 1.16 2.34
N SER A 83 -12.41 0.95 1.02
CA SER A 83 -13.50 0.12 0.48
C SER A 83 -13.22 -1.38 0.63
N ASP A 84 -14.27 -2.21 0.61
CA ASP A 84 -14.14 -3.68 0.59
C ASP A 84 -13.84 -4.22 -0.82
N ASP A 85 -14.14 -3.44 -1.84
CA ASP A 85 -13.93 -3.76 -3.26
C ASP A 85 -12.44 -3.84 -3.64
N ALA A 86 -11.55 -3.28 -2.82
CA ALA A 86 -10.11 -3.24 -3.06
C ALA A 86 -9.50 -4.64 -3.26
N ILE A 87 -10.01 -5.67 -2.58
CA ILE A 87 -9.57 -7.07 -2.74
C ILE A 87 -9.88 -7.57 -4.15
N GLY A 88 -11.12 -7.38 -4.60
CA GLY A 88 -11.57 -7.86 -5.91
C GLY A 88 -10.74 -7.25 -7.02
N VAL A 89 -10.40 -5.97 -6.91
CA VAL A 89 -9.54 -5.30 -7.88
C VAL A 89 -8.09 -5.79 -7.80
N LEU A 90 -7.53 -5.96 -6.60
CA LEU A 90 -6.14 -6.42 -6.43
C LEU A 90 -5.92 -7.86 -6.90
N HIS A 91 -6.90 -8.74 -6.75
CA HIS A 91 -6.83 -10.09 -7.33
C HIS A 91 -6.86 -10.06 -8.86
N ASN A 92 -7.75 -9.24 -9.45
CA ASN A 92 -7.79 -9.07 -10.91
C ASN A 92 -6.50 -8.44 -11.46
N LEU A 93 -5.85 -7.56 -10.68
CA LEU A 93 -4.53 -6.98 -10.98
C LEU A 93 -3.39 -8.00 -10.96
N ASP A 94 -3.52 -9.10 -10.21
CA ASP A 94 -2.48 -10.14 -10.12
C ASP A 94 -2.58 -11.15 -11.28
N GLU A 95 -3.79 -11.42 -11.76
CA GLU A 95 -4.05 -12.29 -12.92
C GLU A 95 -3.78 -11.59 -14.26
N LEU A 96 -3.99 -10.27 -14.34
CA LEU A 96 -3.74 -9.46 -15.52
C LEU A 96 -2.37 -8.77 -15.38
N GLN A 97 -1.32 -9.40 -15.92
CA GLN A 97 0.07 -8.91 -15.93
C GLN A 97 0.30 -7.53 -16.60
N THR A 98 -0.76 -6.81 -16.94
CA THR A 98 -0.72 -5.53 -17.64
C THR A 98 -1.54 -4.48 -16.90
N TRP A 99 -0.83 -3.44 -16.47
CA TRP A 99 -1.30 -2.25 -15.77
C TRP A 99 -2.39 -1.35 -16.43
N PRO A 100 -2.76 -1.42 -17.73
CA PRO A 100 -3.71 -0.44 -18.30
C PRO A 100 -5.19 -0.69 -17.96
N GLU A 101 -5.72 -1.89 -18.21
CA GLU A 101 -7.17 -2.16 -18.08
C GLU A 101 -7.73 -2.06 -16.65
N PRO A 102 -7.00 -2.49 -15.60
CA PRO A 102 -7.46 -2.38 -14.23
C PRO A 102 -7.68 -0.92 -13.79
N MET A 103 -6.91 0.02 -14.35
CA MET A 103 -6.99 1.44 -14.03
C MET A 103 -8.23 2.10 -14.61
N GLU A 104 -8.68 1.67 -15.79
CA GLU A 104 -9.94 2.15 -16.40
C GLU A 104 -11.15 1.65 -15.61
N LEU A 105 -11.14 0.39 -15.18
CA LEU A 105 -12.18 -0.16 -14.31
C LEU A 105 -12.25 0.61 -12.99
N LEU A 106 -11.11 0.84 -12.36
CA LEU A 106 -11.03 1.63 -11.12
C LEU A 106 -11.51 3.06 -11.33
N ALA A 107 -11.13 3.70 -12.44
CA ALA A 107 -11.59 5.03 -12.80
C ALA A 107 -13.11 5.09 -12.98
N SER A 108 -13.73 4.02 -13.50
CA SER A 108 -15.18 3.94 -13.65
C SER A 108 -15.92 3.83 -12.31
N LEU A 109 -15.31 3.15 -11.32
CA LEU A 109 -15.93 2.86 -10.03
C LEU A 109 -15.71 3.98 -8.99
N TYR A 110 -14.51 4.57 -8.98
CA TYR A 110 -14.10 5.54 -7.96
C TYR A 110 -13.93 6.96 -8.50
N GLY A 111 -14.14 7.15 -9.81
CA GLY A 111 -13.73 8.34 -10.55
C GLY A 111 -12.27 8.24 -10.99
N SER A 112 -11.87 9.11 -11.92
CA SER A 112 -10.46 9.23 -12.31
C SER A 112 -9.55 9.29 -11.08
N PRO A 113 -8.31 8.74 -11.15
CA PRO A 113 -7.29 9.02 -10.15
C PRO A 113 -7.33 10.50 -9.82
N ALA A 114 -7.31 10.87 -8.54
CA ALA A 114 -7.46 12.26 -8.14
C ALA A 114 -6.49 13.11 -8.98
N GLU A 115 -7.02 13.90 -9.92
CA GLU A 115 -6.23 14.86 -10.68
C GLU A 115 -5.70 15.83 -9.64
N THR A 116 -4.38 15.75 -9.39
CA THR A 116 -3.67 16.71 -8.54
C THR A 116 -2.75 17.51 -9.43
#